data_AF-A0A5S6QRS6-F1
#
_entry.id   AF-A0A5S6QRS6-F1
#
_cell.length_a   1.000
_cell.length_b   1.000
_cell.length_c   1.000
_cell.angle_alpha   90.00
_cell.angle_beta   90.00
_cell.angle_gamma   90.00
#
_symmetry.space_group_name_H-M   'P 1'
#
loop_
_entity.id
_entity.type
_entity.pdbx_description
1 polymer ?
#
loop_
_entity_poly.entity_id
_entity_poly.type
_entity_poly.pdbx_seq_one_letter_code
_entity_poly.pdbx_strand_id
1 'polypeptide(L)'
;MKYSLFVVFSAFLCLAGAAEVSPKDQEKKSNVTRLMATVQLSKEEARLLQELPLQYAKSVNDCLDKSCKPIRSKILAAKPDESFAARMELGQEYNKCFDTCEKKFEAVQKKIEALSSKDSCYSEMEDYMNAGYYDEALEVYDLYKQEE
;
A
#
# COMPACT_ATOMS: atom_id res chain seq x y z
N MET A 1 -44.13 54.22 -45.88
CA MET A 1 -43.37 52.97 -46.10
C MET A 1 -43.31 52.27 -44.74
N LYS A 2 -44.14 51.23 -44.47
CA LYS A 2 -43.87 49.77 -44.65
C LYS A 2 -42.52 49.39 -43.99
N TYR A 3 -42.35 48.51 -42.99
CA TYR A 3 -42.95 47.22 -42.56
C TYR A 3 -42.78 47.10 -41.01
N SER A 4 -43.67 46.56 -40.16
CA SER A 4 -44.20 45.19 -39.95
C SER A 4 -43.22 44.08 -39.53
N LEU A 5 -43.49 43.55 -38.32
CA LEU A 5 -43.42 42.16 -37.82
C LEU A 5 -42.08 41.46 -37.43
N PHE A 6 -42.06 41.03 -36.16
CA PHE A 6 -41.61 39.74 -35.57
C PHE A 6 -40.18 39.23 -35.84
N VAL A 7 -39.50 38.76 -34.78
CA VAL A 7 -39.11 37.34 -34.59
C VAL A 7 -38.29 37.18 -33.30
N VAL A 8 -38.93 36.51 -32.32
CA VAL A 8 -38.45 35.36 -31.53
C VAL A 8 -37.29 35.52 -30.54
N PHE A 9 -37.68 35.56 -29.26
CA PHE A 9 -37.17 34.75 -28.15
C PHE A 9 -35.99 33.80 -28.48
N SER A 10 -34.82 34.07 -27.91
CA SER A 10 -33.83 33.02 -27.66
C SER A 10 -33.30 33.17 -26.24
N ALA A 11 -34.10 32.65 -25.30
CA ALA A 11 -33.58 32.24 -24.01
C ALA A 11 -32.62 31.07 -24.27
N PHE A 12 -31.32 31.37 -24.32
CA PHE A 12 -30.29 30.36 -24.18
C PHE A 12 -30.40 29.80 -22.76
N LEU A 13 -31.21 28.75 -22.63
CA LEU A 13 -31.11 27.78 -21.55
C LEU A 13 -29.71 27.17 -21.66
N CYS A 14 -28.79 27.69 -20.86
CA CYS A 14 -27.61 26.96 -20.45
C CYS A 14 -28.10 25.75 -19.64
N LEU A 15 -28.47 24.67 -20.34
CA LEU A 15 -28.51 23.34 -19.79
C LEU A 15 -27.07 22.99 -19.44
N ALA A 16 -26.67 23.35 -18.22
CA ALA A 16 -25.57 22.72 -17.55
C ALA A 16 -25.94 21.24 -17.45
N GLY A 17 -25.40 20.43 -18.35
CA GLY A 17 -25.45 18.98 -18.26
C GLY A 17 -24.66 18.54 -17.03
N ALA A 18 -25.28 18.63 -15.86
CA ALA A 18 -24.96 17.72 -14.79
C ALA A 18 -25.33 16.34 -15.35
N ALA A 19 -24.33 15.55 -15.75
CA ALA A 19 -24.55 14.15 -16.05
C ALA A 19 -25.25 13.55 -14.83
N GLU A 20 -26.53 13.22 -14.97
CA GLU A 20 -27.31 12.58 -13.91
C GLU A 20 -26.64 11.23 -13.63
N VAL A 21 -25.91 11.15 -12.51
CA VAL A 21 -25.35 9.89 -12.03
C VAL A 21 -26.53 8.96 -11.82
N SER A 22 -26.49 7.79 -12.47
CA SER A 22 -27.55 6.79 -12.35
C SER A 22 -27.80 6.46 -10.87
N PRO A 23 -29.05 6.28 -10.41
CA PRO A 23 -29.33 5.88 -9.04
C PRO A 23 -28.53 4.65 -8.57
N LYS A 24 -28.24 3.71 -9.50
CA LYS A 24 -27.39 2.54 -9.23
C LYS A 24 -25.93 2.93 -8.94
N ASP A 25 -25.40 3.89 -9.68
CA ASP A 25 -24.02 4.35 -9.50
C ASP A 25 -23.89 5.17 -8.22
N GLN A 26 -24.95 5.87 -7.82
CA GLN A 26 -24.99 6.58 -6.54
C GLN A 26 -25.02 5.62 -5.33
N GLU A 27 -25.74 4.50 -5.44
CA GLU A 27 -25.72 3.44 -4.43
C GLU A 27 -24.33 2.80 -4.32
N LYS A 28 -23.70 2.44 -5.45
CA LYS A 28 -22.35 1.87 -5.48
C LYS A 28 -21.32 2.83 -4.89
N LYS A 29 -21.36 4.10 -5.29
CA LYS A 29 -20.51 5.16 -4.72
C LYS A 29 -20.64 5.25 -3.20
N SER A 30 -21.88 5.27 -2.69
CA SER A 30 -22.14 5.29 -1.25
C SER A 30 -21.58 4.06 -0.54
N ASN A 31 -21.66 2.89 -1.17
CA ASN A 31 -21.10 1.66 -0.62
C ASN A 31 -19.56 1.72 -0.57
N VAL A 32 -18.92 2.11 -1.66
CA VAL A 32 -17.46 2.30 -1.75
C VAL A 32 -16.98 3.27 -0.68
N THR A 33 -17.59 4.46 -0.55
CA THR A 33 -17.21 5.44 0.48
C THR A 33 -17.30 4.85 1.90
N ARG A 34 -18.34 4.07 2.19
CA ARG A 34 -18.49 3.42 3.50
C ARG A 34 -17.39 2.38 3.75
N LEU A 35 -17.03 1.58 2.74
CA LEU A 35 -15.99 0.57 2.85
C LEU A 35 -14.60 1.20 2.95
N MET A 36 -14.31 2.24 2.16
CA MET A 36 -13.07 3.01 2.27
C MET A 36 -12.87 3.55 3.69
N ALA A 37 -13.94 3.99 4.37
CA ALA A 37 -13.84 4.45 5.75
C ALA A 37 -13.41 3.35 6.75
N THR A 38 -13.54 2.06 6.42
CA THR A 38 -13.09 0.95 7.28
C THR A 38 -11.61 0.62 7.07
N VAL A 39 -11.09 0.85 5.86
CA VAL A 39 -9.68 0.62 5.49
C VAL A 39 -8.84 1.89 5.58
N GLN A 40 -9.44 3.06 5.78
CA GLN A 40 -8.67 4.27 6.02
C GLN A 40 -7.83 4.14 7.30
N LEU A 41 -6.54 4.45 7.20
CA LEU A 41 -5.67 4.50 8.37
C LEU A 41 -6.09 5.66 9.28
N SER A 42 -6.16 5.38 10.59
CA SER A 42 -6.17 6.42 11.61
C SER A 42 -4.84 7.18 11.62
N LYS A 43 -4.83 8.36 12.25
CA LYS A 43 -3.61 9.16 12.41
C LYS A 43 -2.48 8.38 13.09
N GLU A 44 -2.83 7.55 14.07
CA GLU A 44 -1.85 6.74 14.80
C GLU A 44 -1.35 5.57 13.94
N GLU A 45 -2.23 4.90 13.19
CA GLU A 45 -1.82 3.87 12.24
C GLU A 45 -0.88 4.42 11.15
N ALA A 46 -1.20 5.59 10.59
CA ALA A 46 -0.35 6.26 9.61
C ALA A 46 1.03 6.63 10.19
N ARG A 47 1.07 7.12 11.44
CA ARG A 47 2.32 7.40 12.16
C ARG A 47 3.14 6.13 12.36
N LEU A 48 2.49 5.04 12.78
CA LEU A 48 3.14 3.74 12.96
C LEU A 48 3.67 3.17 11.64
N LEU A 49 2.94 3.30 10.54
CA LEU A 49 3.40 2.87 9.22
C LEU A 49 4.66 3.61 8.78
N GLN A 50 4.84 4.88 9.19
CA GLN A 50 6.07 5.64 8.92
C GLN A 50 7.24 5.25 9.85
N GLU A 51 6.97 5.00 11.13
CA GLU A 51 8.02 4.79 12.13
C GLU A 51 8.50 3.34 12.23
N LEU A 52 7.59 2.37 12.15
CA LEU A 52 7.91 0.96 12.36
C LEU A 52 8.92 0.41 11.35
N PRO A 53 8.88 0.74 10.04
CA PRO A 53 9.90 0.27 9.09
C PRO A 53 11.31 0.72 9.48
N LEU A 54 11.46 1.96 9.94
CA LEU A 54 12.74 2.51 10.40
C LEU A 54 13.20 1.78 11.69
N GLN A 55 12.28 1.57 12.62
CA GLN A 55 12.55 0.84 13.85
C GLN A 55 12.94 -0.61 13.58
N TYR A 56 12.23 -1.30 12.69
CA TYR A 56 12.51 -2.66 12.26
C TYR A 56 13.90 -2.76 11.64
N ALA A 57 14.19 -1.93 10.63
CA ALA A 57 15.50 -1.92 9.97
C ALA A 57 16.64 -1.67 10.95
N LYS A 58 16.48 -0.70 11.86
CA LYS A 58 17.45 -0.43 12.92
C LYS A 58 17.64 -1.64 13.83
N SER A 59 16.55 -2.27 14.27
CA SER A 59 16.59 -3.37 15.23
C SER A 59 17.21 -4.64 14.63
N VAL A 60 16.89 -4.94 13.37
CA VAL A 60 17.53 -6.03 12.61
C VAL A 60 19.03 -5.74 12.46
N ASN A 61 19.42 -4.55 12.02
CA ASN A 61 20.83 -4.18 11.88
C ASN A 61 21.60 -4.27 13.21
N ASP A 62 21.02 -3.75 14.30
CA ASP A 62 21.61 -3.86 15.64
C ASP A 62 21.80 -5.33 16.06
N CYS A 63 20.89 -6.22 15.65
CA CYS A 63 21.03 -7.66 15.88
C CYS A 63 22.15 -8.26 15.03
N LEU A 64 22.22 -7.93 13.74
CA LEU A 64 23.27 -8.44 12.85
C LEU A 64 24.66 -8.01 13.30
N ASP A 65 24.82 -6.76 13.74
CA ASP A 65 26.09 -6.20 14.22
C ASP A 65 26.56 -6.83 15.54
N LYS A 66 25.63 -7.34 16.35
CA LYS A 66 25.96 -8.01 17.62
C LYS A 66 26.15 -9.51 17.43
N SER A 67 25.19 -10.17 16.77
CA SER A 67 25.10 -11.63 16.70
C SER A 67 25.81 -12.21 15.48
N CYS A 68 25.75 -11.54 14.33
CA CYS A 68 26.26 -12.09 13.06
C CYS A 68 27.64 -11.52 12.67
N LYS A 69 28.11 -10.47 13.35
CA LYS A 69 29.43 -9.87 13.14
C LYS A 69 30.59 -10.87 13.16
N PRO A 70 30.67 -11.86 14.07
CA PRO A 70 31.76 -12.85 14.03
C PRO A 70 31.79 -13.65 12.73
N ILE A 71 30.61 -14.05 12.22
CA ILE A 71 30.49 -14.82 10.96
C ILE A 71 30.82 -13.91 9.77
N ARG A 72 30.29 -12.67 9.76
CA ARG A 72 30.60 -11.66 8.75
C ARG A 72 32.11 -11.41 8.66
N SER A 73 32.80 -11.29 9.79
CA SER A 73 34.25 -11.11 9.83
C SER A 73 34.99 -12.31 9.23
N LYS A 74 34.53 -13.55 9.45
CA LYS A 74 35.11 -14.74 8.81
C LYS A 74 34.92 -14.71 7.30
N ILE A 75 33.73 -14.36 6.82
CA ILE A 75 33.44 -14.22 5.39
C ILE A 75 34.35 -13.16 4.74
N LEU A 76 34.52 -12.00 5.39
CA LEU A 76 35.38 -10.93 4.87
C LEU A 76 36.87 -11.28 4.89
N ALA A 77 37.29 -12.17 5.80
CA ALA A 77 38.66 -12.66 5.90
C ALA A 77 38.92 -13.91 5.04
N ALA A 78 37.89 -14.45 4.36
CA ALA A 78 37.98 -15.65 3.55
C ALA A 78 39.02 -15.49 2.44
N LYS A 79 39.98 -16.42 2.36
CA LYS A 79 41.06 -16.33 1.39
C LYS A 79 40.61 -16.78 -0.01
N PRO A 80 41.24 -16.28 -1.09
CA PRO A 80 40.95 -16.68 -2.46
C PRO A 80 41.09 -18.19 -2.75
N ASP A 81 41.94 -18.89 -2.01
CA ASP A 81 42.22 -20.33 -2.12
C ASP A 81 41.31 -21.22 -1.26
N GLU A 82 40.43 -20.65 -0.43
CA GLU A 82 39.41 -21.42 0.27
C GLU A 82 38.50 -22.17 -0.71
N SER A 83 38.16 -23.40 -0.34
CA SER A 83 37.28 -24.23 -1.14
C SER A 83 35.90 -23.60 -1.27
N PHE A 84 35.26 -23.84 -2.41
CA PHE A 84 33.87 -23.43 -2.62
C PHE A 84 32.95 -23.93 -1.50
N ALA A 85 33.15 -25.17 -1.04
CA ALA A 85 32.37 -25.75 0.05
C ALA A 85 32.50 -24.95 1.35
N ALA A 86 33.71 -24.56 1.75
CA ALA A 86 33.93 -23.78 2.97
C ALA A 86 33.27 -22.39 2.90
N ARG A 87 33.30 -21.72 1.74
CA ARG A 87 32.60 -20.45 1.54
C ARG A 87 31.09 -20.59 1.59
N MET A 88 30.56 -21.66 1.00
CA MET A 88 29.13 -21.97 1.05
C MET A 88 28.66 -22.23 2.49
N GLU A 89 29.44 -22.97 3.28
CA GLU A 89 29.13 -23.21 4.70
C GLU A 89 29.07 -21.90 5.51
N LEU A 90 30.05 -21.00 5.33
CA LEU A 90 30.05 -19.68 5.98
C LEU A 90 28.84 -18.83 5.56
N GLY A 91 28.49 -18.85 4.27
CA GLY A 91 27.30 -18.15 3.76
C GLY A 91 26.01 -18.70 4.38
N GLN A 92 25.88 -20.02 4.51
CA GLN A 92 24.74 -20.64 5.18
C GLN A 92 24.68 -20.32 6.68
N GLU A 93 25.83 -20.29 7.36
CA GLU A 93 25.91 -19.88 8.77
C GLU A 93 25.44 -18.43 8.95
N TYR A 94 25.86 -17.54 8.05
CA TYR A 94 25.43 -16.14 8.08
C TYR A 94 23.92 -15.99 7.81
N ASN A 95 23.38 -16.70 6.80
CA ASN A 95 21.96 -16.67 6.49
C ASN A 95 21.12 -17.17 7.69
N LYS A 96 21.53 -18.26 8.35
CA LYS A 96 20.84 -18.73 9.57
C LYS A 96 20.87 -17.68 10.69
N CYS A 97 21.98 -16.97 10.84
CA CYS A 97 22.08 -15.89 11.82
C CYS A 97 21.17 -14.71 11.46
N PHE A 98 21.13 -14.34 10.18
CA PHE A 98 20.25 -13.32 9.64
C PHE A 98 18.77 -13.67 9.87
N ASP A 99 18.33 -14.87 9.48
CA ASP A 99 16.96 -15.35 9.71
C ASP A 99 16.57 -15.31 11.19
N THR A 100 17.53 -15.63 12.07
CA THR A 100 17.32 -15.56 13.53
C THR A 100 17.11 -14.12 13.99
N CYS A 101 17.83 -13.16 13.41
CA CYS A 101 17.64 -11.74 13.70
C CYS A 101 16.31 -11.21 13.18
N GLU A 102 15.90 -11.56 11.96
CA GLU A 102 14.59 -11.16 11.41
C GLU A 102 13.42 -11.73 12.23
N LYS A 103 13.48 -13.02 12.58
CA LYS A 103 12.43 -13.68 13.39
C LYS A 103 12.17 -13.02 14.74
N LYS A 104 13.20 -12.41 15.35
CA LYS A 104 13.02 -11.66 16.62
C LYS A 104 12.10 -10.46 16.48
N PHE A 105 11.95 -9.93 15.26
CA PHE A 105 11.16 -8.75 14.96
C PHE A 105 9.99 -9.06 14.00
N GLU A 106 9.65 -10.33 13.81
CA GLU A 106 8.56 -10.77 12.94
C GLU A 106 7.21 -10.12 13.30
N ALA A 107 6.93 -9.92 14.59
CA ALA A 107 5.70 -9.24 15.01
C ALA A 107 5.64 -7.78 14.55
N VAL A 108 6.79 -7.08 14.51
CA VAL A 108 6.87 -5.70 13.99
C VAL A 108 6.68 -5.72 12.49
N GLN A 109 7.32 -6.66 11.79
CA GLN A 109 7.17 -6.84 10.35
C GLN A 109 5.71 -7.11 9.95
N LYS A 110 5.04 -8.08 10.61
CA LYS A 110 3.61 -8.36 10.36
C LYS A 110 2.72 -7.15 10.58
N LYS A 111 3.04 -6.32 11.58
CA LYS A 111 2.30 -5.08 11.82
C LYS A 111 2.50 -4.06 10.69
N ILE A 112 3.73 -3.93 10.17
CA ILE A 112 4.01 -3.08 8.99
C ILE A 112 3.23 -3.59 7.78
N GLU A 113 3.29 -4.90 7.51
CA GLU A 113 2.61 -5.54 6.38
C GLU A 113 1.09 -5.32 6.44
N ALA A 114 0.47 -5.54 7.61
CA ALA A 114 -0.97 -5.31 7.79
C ALA A 114 -1.36 -3.84 7.57
N LEU A 115 -0.60 -2.90 8.11
CA LEU A 115 -0.86 -1.46 7.91
C LEU A 115 -0.66 -1.04 6.44
N SER A 116 0.38 -1.58 5.79
CA SER A 116 0.68 -1.31 4.39
C SER A 116 -0.38 -1.88 3.45
N SER A 117 -0.88 -3.09 3.71
CA SER A 117 -1.95 -3.71 2.91
C SER A 117 -3.25 -2.89 3.05
N LYS A 118 -3.60 -2.49 4.27
CA LYS A 118 -4.74 -1.63 4.55
C LYS A 118 -4.65 -0.27 3.83
N ASP A 119 -3.47 0.36 3.85
CA ASP A 119 -3.21 1.64 3.15
C ASP A 119 -3.28 1.49 1.62
N SER A 120 -2.71 0.41 1.07
CA SER A 120 -2.76 0.11 -0.37
C SER A 120 -4.18 -0.09 -0.84
N CYS A 121 -4.98 -0.87 -0.09
CA CYS A 121 -6.40 -1.06 -0.36
C CYS A 121 -7.14 0.27 -0.41
N TYR A 122 -6.94 1.14 0.59
CA TYR A 122 -7.55 2.47 0.60
C TYR A 122 -7.17 3.30 -0.63
N SER A 123 -5.87 3.37 -0.95
CA SER A 123 -5.36 4.16 -2.08
C SER A 123 -5.90 3.67 -3.42
N GLU A 124 -5.91 2.36 -3.65
CA GLU A 124 -6.42 1.78 -4.90
C GLU A 124 -7.94 1.97 -5.02
N MET A 125 -8.69 1.80 -3.94
CA MET A 125 -10.12 2.12 -3.91
C MET A 125 -10.38 3.60 -4.21
N GLU A 126 -9.56 4.51 -3.67
CA GLU A 126 -9.66 5.95 -3.92
C GLU A 126 -9.44 6.29 -5.39
N ASP A 127 -8.43 5.70 -6.02
CA ASP A 127 -8.14 5.90 -7.44
C ASP A 127 -9.31 5.47 -8.33
N TYR A 128 -9.87 4.27 -8.09
CA TYR A 128 -11.05 3.78 -8.83
C TYR A 128 -12.30 4.62 -8.53
N MET A 129 -12.54 5.00 -7.28
CA MET A 129 -13.66 5.87 -6.90
C MET A 129 -13.59 7.23 -7.61
N ASN A 130 -12.39 7.83 -7.68
CA ASN A 130 -12.16 9.10 -8.36
C ASN A 130 -12.34 9.00 -9.88
N ALA A 131 -12.04 7.84 -10.46
CA ALA A 131 -12.29 7.53 -11.86
C ALA A 131 -13.76 7.14 -12.18
N GLY A 132 -14.59 6.92 -11.16
CA GLY A 132 -15.99 6.47 -11.30
C GLY A 132 -16.16 4.97 -11.53
N TYR A 133 -15.10 4.19 -11.33
CA TYR A 133 -15.06 2.73 -11.47
C TYR A 133 -15.42 2.05 -10.13
N TYR A 134 -16.70 2.13 -9.75
CA TYR A 134 -17.12 1.69 -8.41
C TYR A 134 -17.11 0.16 -8.23
N ASP A 135 -17.29 -0.63 -9.30
CA ASP A 135 -17.26 -2.09 -9.18
C ASP A 135 -15.83 -2.57 -8.93
N GLU A 136 -14.86 -1.99 -9.62
CA GLU A 136 -13.43 -2.25 -9.46
C GLU A 136 -12.94 -1.85 -8.06
N ALA A 137 -13.41 -0.70 -7.54
CA ALA A 137 -13.14 -0.33 -6.14
C ALA A 137 -13.70 -1.37 -5.13
N LEU A 138 -14.84 -2.01 -5.42
CA LEU A 138 -15.38 -3.06 -4.57
C LEU A 138 -14.56 -4.36 -4.70
N GLU A 139 -14.10 -4.71 -5.90
CA GLU A 139 -13.23 -5.87 -6.11
C GLU A 139 -11.91 -5.75 -5.34
N VAL A 140 -11.29 -4.56 -5.32
CA VAL A 140 -10.09 -4.30 -4.49
C VAL A 140 -10.34 -4.62 -3.01
N TYR A 141 -11.47 -4.16 -2.47
CA TYR A 141 -11.83 -4.43 -1.08
C TYR A 141 -12.08 -5.91 -0.81
N ASP A 142 -12.75 -6.61 -1.74
CA ASP A 142 -13.03 -8.04 -1.61
C ASP A 142 -11.73 -8.87 -1.65
N LEU A 143 -10.73 -8.46 -2.43
CA LEU A 143 -9.40 -9.08 -2.43
C LEU A 143 -8.68 -8.84 -1.10
N TYR A 144 -8.66 -7.60 -0.61
CA TYR A 144 -8.10 -7.27 0.70
C TYR A 144 -8.70 -8.12 1.83
N LYS A 145 -10.02 -8.35 1.80
CA LYS A 145 -10.70 -9.18 2.81
C LYS A 145 -10.44 -10.68 2.72
N GLN A 146 -9.97 -11.19 1.59
CA GLN A 146 -9.57 -12.59 1.45
C GLN A 146 -8.18 -12.87 2.04
N GLU A 147 -7.37 -11.82 2.22
CA GLU A 147 -5.99 -11.91 2.71
C GLU A 147 -5.86 -11.66 4.23
N GLU A 148 -6.90 -11.12 4.89
CA GLU A 148 -7.01 -11.00 6.36
C GLU A 148 -7.30 -12.34 7.06
#